data_AF-A0A923ZGJ9-F1
#
_entry.id   AF-A0A923ZGJ9-F1
#
_cell.length_a   1.000
_cell.length_b   1.000
_cell.length_c   1.000
_cell.angle_alpha   90.00
_cell.angle_beta   90.00
_cell.angle_gamma   90.00
#
_symmetry.space_group_name_H-M   'P 1'
#
loop_
_entity.id
_entity.type
_entity.pdbx_description
1 polymer ?
#
loop_
_entity_poly.entity_id
_entity_poly.type
_entity_poly.pdbx_seq_one_letter_code
_entity_poly.pdbx_strand_id
1 'polypeptide(L)'
;EGDRAVNWAGPSVGVDVGADGSKVFALVYNLNDTEELFTRFASAGGKAYFVGGVAVDYLYHDKIVIAPVKLGVGVRLGVNGGYVKFTKKRDFNPF
;
A
#
# COMPACT_ATOMS: atom_id res chain seq x y z
N GLU A 1 17.91 -3.73 9.96
CA GLU A 1 17.63 -2.71 11.00
C GLU A 1 16.54 -3.14 12.01
N GLY A 2 16.38 -4.44 12.30
CA GLY A 2 15.34 -4.90 13.25
C GLY A 2 13.92 -4.54 12.80
N ASP A 3 12.98 -4.59 13.75
CA ASP A 3 11.57 -4.28 13.49
C ASP A 3 11.32 -2.77 13.59
N ARG A 4 10.61 -2.21 12.60
CA ARG A 4 10.31 -0.78 12.52
C ARG A 4 8.83 -0.53 12.24
N ALA A 5 8.22 0.34 13.04
CA ALA A 5 6.86 0.78 12.80
C ALA A 5 6.80 1.68 11.55
N VAL A 6 5.83 1.42 10.68
CA VAL A 6 5.59 2.16 9.43
C VAL A 6 4.12 2.53 9.37
N ASN A 7 3.85 3.78 8.97
CA ASN A 7 2.50 4.28 8.72
C ASN A 7 2.36 4.55 7.22
N TRP A 8 1.14 4.54 6.70
CA TRP A 8 0.88 4.89 5.31
C TRP A 8 -0.42 5.66 5.14
N ALA A 9 -0.46 6.51 4.12
CA ALA A 9 -1.65 7.23 3.69
C ALA A 9 -1.64 7.33 2.16
N GLY A 10 -2.81 7.13 1.53
CA GLY A 10 -2.99 7.34 0.10
C GLY A 10 -4.25 8.17 -0.15
N PRO A 11 -4.32 8.95 -1.23
CA PRO A 11 -5.59 9.55 -1.66
C PRO A 11 -6.59 8.43 -1.96
N SER A 12 -7.79 8.49 -1.38
CA SER A 12 -8.87 7.56 -1.68
C SER A 12 -9.90 8.21 -2.61
N VAL A 13 -10.34 7.49 -3.64
CA VAL A 13 -11.49 7.86 -4.49
C VAL A 13 -12.52 6.74 -4.37
N GLY A 14 -13.46 6.88 -3.44
CA GLY A 14 -14.52 5.88 -3.19
C GLY A 14 -14.97 5.78 -1.73
N VAL A 15 -15.98 4.95 -1.47
CA VAL A 15 -16.57 4.68 -0.13
C VAL A 15 -15.65 3.80 0.75
N ASP A 16 -14.35 3.82 0.53
CA ASP A 16 -13.35 3.23 1.42
C ASP A 16 -12.84 4.30 2.41
N VAL A 17 -13.77 5.12 2.91
CA VAL A 17 -13.54 6.10 3.97
C VAL A 17 -13.38 5.33 5.28
N GLY A 18 -12.17 4.81 5.52
CA GLY A 18 -11.72 4.33 6.84
C GLY A 18 -12.47 3.13 7.45
N ALA A 19 -13.37 2.49 6.71
CA ALA A 19 -14.22 1.39 7.20
C ALA A 19 -13.76 0.00 6.71
N ASP A 20 -12.47 -0.16 6.42
CA ASP A 20 -11.89 -1.48 6.12
C ASP A 20 -10.87 -1.82 7.20
N GLY A 21 -11.34 -2.52 8.24
CA GLY A 21 -10.51 -3.14 9.27
C GLY A 21 -9.77 -4.39 8.77
N SER A 22 -9.57 -4.51 7.46
CA SER A 22 -8.86 -5.63 6.85
C SER A 22 -7.37 -5.55 7.19
N LYS A 23 -6.81 -6.69 7.60
CA LYS A 23 -5.37 -6.82 7.78
C LYS A 23 -4.72 -6.90 6.40
N VAL A 24 -3.70 -6.07 6.18
CA VAL A 24 -2.87 -6.07 4.98
C VAL A 24 -1.46 -6.47 5.39
N PHE A 25 -0.83 -7.34 4.61
CA PHE A 25 0.62 -7.56 4.69
C PHE A 25 1.24 -7.13 3.36
N ALA A 26 2.46 -6.59 3.39
CA ALA A 26 3.12 -6.09 2.20
C ALA A 26 4.47 -6.77 2.03
N LEU A 27 4.74 -7.24 0.81
CA LEU A 27 6.06 -7.72 0.43
C LEU A 27 6.84 -6.54 -0.16
N VAL A 28 8.07 -6.33 0.30
CA VAL A 28 8.93 -5.24 -0.16
C VAL A 28 10.16 -5.83 -0.83
N TYR A 29 10.41 -5.44 -2.07
CA TYR A 29 11.51 -5.94 -2.90
C TYR A 29 12.49 -4.82 -3.22
N ASN A 30 13.77 -5.17 -3.31
CA ASN A 30 14.88 -4.27 -3.65
C ASN A 30 15.05 -3.07 -2.69
N LEU A 31 14.59 -3.17 -1.44
CA LEU A 31 14.83 -2.17 -0.40
C LEU A 31 16.15 -2.48 0.31
N ASN A 32 17.17 -1.63 0.11
CA ASN A 32 18.48 -1.83 0.71
C ASN A 32 18.64 -1.07 2.03
N ASP A 33 18.02 0.10 2.14
CA ASP A 33 17.99 0.95 3.34
C ASP A 33 16.52 1.20 3.73
N THR A 34 16.14 0.99 5.00
CA THR A 34 14.73 1.21 5.40
C THR A 34 14.32 2.68 5.32
N GLU A 35 15.26 3.61 5.27
CA GLU A 35 14.97 5.04 5.06
C GLU A 35 14.38 5.31 3.67
N GLU A 36 14.75 4.54 2.65
CA GLU A 36 14.19 4.63 1.29
C GLU A 36 12.69 4.31 1.25
N LEU A 37 12.16 3.64 2.29
CA LEU A 37 10.74 3.33 2.39
C LEU A 37 9.89 4.58 2.61
N PHE A 38 10.39 5.63 3.28
CA PHE A 38 9.57 6.77 3.72
C PHE A 38 9.37 7.83 2.64
N THR A 39 8.87 7.39 1.49
CA THR A 39 8.59 8.19 0.30
C THR A 39 7.20 7.86 -0.26
N ARG A 40 6.88 8.38 -1.44
CA ARG A 40 5.66 8.04 -2.18
C ARG A 40 5.93 6.97 -3.20
N PHE A 41 5.09 5.93 -3.21
CA PHE A 41 5.11 4.88 -4.20
C PHE A 41 3.89 5.01 -5.10
N ALA A 42 4.12 5.07 -6.41
CA ALA A 42 3.05 5.10 -7.39
C ALA A 42 2.41 3.72 -7.52
N SER A 43 1.07 3.65 -7.47
CA SER A 43 0.33 2.42 -7.76
C SER A 43 0.33 2.17 -9.27
N ALA A 44 0.48 0.90 -9.65
CA ALA A 44 0.39 0.45 -11.04
C ALA A 44 -1.00 0.68 -11.67
N GLY A 45 -2.02 1.00 -10.87
CA GLY A 45 -3.37 1.31 -11.34
C GLY A 45 -4.05 0.14 -12.06
N GLY A 46 -4.90 -0.60 -11.36
CA GLY A 46 -5.84 -1.54 -12.00
C GLY A 46 -5.32 -2.94 -12.34
N LYS A 47 -4.08 -3.29 -11.97
CA LYS A 47 -3.58 -4.69 -12.04
C LYS A 47 -3.76 -5.40 -10.70
N ALA A 48 -4.95 -5.30 -10.13
CA ALA A 48 -5.26 -6.05 -8.94
C ALA A 48 -5.77 -7.43 -9.31
N TYR A 49 -5.02 -8.47 -8.94
CA TYR A 49 -5.43 -9.85 -9.17
C TYR A 49 -6.25 -10.32 -7.99
N PHE A 50 -7.50 -10.70 -8.25
CA PHE A 50 -8.36 -11.34 -7.25
C PHE A 50 -8.50 -12.83 -7.54
N VAL A 51 -7.92 -13.67 -6.69
CA VAL A 51 -8.03 -15.14 -6.80
C VAL A 51 -8.32 -15.71 -5.42
N GLY A 52 -9.44 -16.43 -5.28
CA GLY A 52 -9.77 -17.15 -4.05
C GLY A 52 -9.86 -16.29 -2.78
N GLY A 53 -10.25 -15.01 -2.87
CA GLY A 53 -10.33 -14.11 -1.71
C GLY A 53 -9.04 -13.33 -1.40
N VAL A 54 -8.03 -13.42 -2.27
CA VAL A 54 -6.78 -12.67 -2.15
C VAL A 54 -6.74 -11.57 -3.20
N ALA A 55 -6.47 -10.32 -2.79
CA ALA A 55 -6.23 -9.20 -3.69
C ALA A 55 -4.79 -8.69 -3.54
N VAL A 56 -4.09 -8.51 -4.65
CA VAL A 56 -2.71 -7.97 -4.67
C VAL A 56 -2.66 -6.70 -5.49
N ASP A 57 -2.05 -5.63 -4.98
CA ASP A 57 -1.69 -4.42 -5.75
C ASP A 57 -0.16 -4.32 -5.86
N TYR A 58 0.35 -3.42 -6.70
CA TYR A 58 1.78 -3.15 -6.85
C TYR A 58 2.05 -1.65 -6.81
N LEU A 59 2.99 -1.26 -5.95
CA LEU A 59 3.45 0.10 -5.76
C LEU A 59 4.94 0.20 -6.11
N TYR A 60 5.34 1.28 -6.76
CA TYR A 60 6.67 1.46 -7.33
C TYR A 60 7.30 2.79 -6.91
N HIS A 61 8.58 2.74 -6.54
CA HIS A 61 9.45 3.92 -6.41
C HIS A 61 10.84 3.52 -6.89
N ASP A 62 11.32 4.14 -7.97
CA ASP A 62 12.55 3.75 -8.66
C ASP A 62 12.64 2.24 -8.94
N LYS A 63 13.50 1.51 -8.21
CA LYS A 63 13.70 0.06 -8.33
C LYS A 63 12.99 -0.75 -7.24
N ILE A 64 12.40 -0.06 -6.26
CA ILE A 64 11.73 -0.65 -5.11
C ILE A 64 10.29 -0.97 -5.52
N VAL A 65 9.87 -2.20 -5.20
CA VAL A 65 8.51 -2.68 -5.46
C VAL A 65 7.88 -3.10 -4.14
N ILE A 66 6.68 -2.59 -3.87
CA ILE A 66 5.87 -3.02 -2.74
C ILE A 66 4.63 -3.71 -3.28
N ALA A 67 4.35 -4.93 -2.82
CA ALA A 67 3.16 -5.68 -3.17
C ALA A 67 2.27 -5.86 -1.92
N PRO A 68 1.31 -4.95 -1.68
CA PRO A 68 0.31 -5.12 -0.64
C PRO A 68 -0.64 -6.27 -0.99
N VAL A 69 -0.80 -7.20 -0.06
CA VAL A 69 -1.70 -8.35 -0.16
C VAL A 69 -2.81 -8.20 0.87
N LYS A 70 -4.04 -8.20 0.39
CA LYS A 70 -5.26 -8.13 1.20
C LYS A 70 -5.98 -9.47 1.14
N LEU A 71 -6.42 -9.97 2.29
CA LEU A 71 -7.22 -11.18 2.42
C LEU A 71 -8.65 -10.79 2.81
N GLY A 72 -9.66 -11.23 2.05
CA GLY A 72 -11.05 -10.93 2.36
C GLY A 72 -12.07 -11.43 1.35
N VAL A 73 -13.32 -11.57 1.80
CA VAL A 73 -14.46 -11.90 0.95
C VAL A 73 -15.03 -10.59 0.39
N GLY A 74 -14.70 -10.31 -0.87
CA GLY A 74 -15.20 -9.13 -1.59
C GLY A 74 -14.10 -8.42 -2.37
N VAL A 75 -14.33 -8.18 -3.66
CA VAL A 75 -13.46 -7.39 -4.54
C VAL A 75 -13.68 -5.91 -4.22
N ARG A 76 -13.09 -5.42 -3.13
CA ARG A 76 -12.97 -3.98 -2.89
C ARG A 76 -11.61 -3.55 -3.38
N LEU A 77 -11.53 -3.35 -4.70
CA LEU A 77 -10.40 -2.69 -5.33
C LEU A 77 -10.57 -1.20 -5.07
N GLY A 78 -10.33 -0.79 -3.82
CA GLY A 78 -10.16 0.62 -3.49
C GLY A 78 -9.04 1.12 -4.39
N VAL A 79 -9.41 1.95 -5.37
CA VAL A 79 -8.46 2.60 -6.26
C VAL A 79 -7.78 3.66 -5.39
N ASN A 80 -6.66 3.28 -4.77
CA ASN A 80 -5.74 4.27 -4.23
C ASN A 80 -5.41 5.21 -5.40
N GLY A 81 -5.63 6.51 -5.23
CA GLY A 81 -5.57 7.54 -6.26
C GLY A 81 -4.16 7.78 -6.80
N GLY A 82 -3.55 6.75 -7.37
CA GLY A 82 -2.27 6.78 -8.06
C GLY A 82 -1.05 6.53 -7.17
N TYR A 83 -1.10 6.69 -5.84
CA TYR A 83 0.07 6.48 -4.98
C TYR A 83 -0.26 6.19 -3.51
N VAL A 84 0.75 5.76 -2.75
CA VAL A 84 0.75 5.61 -1.28
C VAL A 84 2.00 6.27 -0.71
N LYS A 85 1.84 7.11 0.30
CA LYS A 85 2.93 7.75 1.07
C LYS A 85 3.19 6.93 2.33
N PHE A 86 4.42 6.49 2.54
CA PHE A 86 4.84 5.85 3.78
C PHE A 86 5.58 6.83 4.68
N THR A 87 5.30 6.78 5.99
CA THR A 87 5.84 7.74 6.96
C THR A 87 6.24 7.05 8.27
N LYS A 88 7.29 7.59 8.90
CA LYS A 88 7.76 7.15 10.23
C LYS A 88 6.74 7.48 11.33
N LYS A 89 6.11 8.65 11.22
CA LYS A 89 5.08 9.14 12.13
C LYS A 89 3.75 9.16 11.40
N ARG A 90 2.66 8.86 12.12
CA ARG A 90 1.33 8.91 11.53
C ARG A 90 1.04 10.30 10.98
N ASP A 91 0.76 10.37 9.68
CA ASP A 91 0.41 11.58 8.96
C ASP A 91 -0.80 11.27 8.09
N PHE A 92 -1.88 12.03 8.28
CA PHE A 92 -3.11 11.87 7.50
C PHE A 92 -3.07 12.69 6.20
N ASN A 93 -2.08 13.57 6.04
CA ASN A 93 -1.87 14.31 4.81
C ASN A 93 -1.09 13.45 3.79
N PRO A 94 -1.71 13.04 2.67
CA PRO A 94 -1.02 12.26 1.65
C PRO A 94 -0.09 13.12 0.76
N PHE A 95 -0.12 14.45 0.90
CA PHE A 95 0.68 15.41 0.14
C PHE A 95 1.97 15.85 0.83
#